data_AF-A0A1I7KAK2-F1
#
_entry.id   AF-A0A1I7KAK2-F1
#
_cell.length_a   1.000
_cell.length_b   1.000
_cell.length_c   1.000
_cell.angle_alpha   90.00
_cell.angle_beta   90.00
_cell.angle_gamma   90.00
#
_symmetry.space_group_name_H-M   'P 1'
#
loop_
_entity.id
_entity.type
_entity.pdbx_description
1 polymer ?
#
loop_
_entity_poly.entity_id
_entity_poly.type
_entity_poly.pdbx_seq_one_letter_code
_entity_poly.pdbx_strand_id
1 'polypeptide(L)'
;MAYELNGENISYDYEELIAELKSDIAEGLIDTSSIINIVRRPNPKLTRVNYTPIVDYYYPRALMELTEPLEVLYNRDEYSQEEWDSMEEERKQRLEQYRKDEPTFEKATVLAVLTEMEQWNSII
;
A
#
# COMPACT_ATOMS: atom_id res chain seq x y z
N MET A 1 -20.39 4.57 -9.32
CA MET A 1 -20.57 4.32 -10.75
C MET A 1 -19.98 2.94 -11.00
N ALA A 2 -20.77 1.98 -11.49
CA ALA A 2 -20.24 0.69 -11.93
C ALA A 2 -19.75 0.84 -13.37
N TYR A 3 -18.52 0.41 -13.66
CA TYR A 3 -17.99 0.40 -15.01
C TYR A 3 -18.49 -0.86 -15.72
N GLU A 4 -19.62 -0.73 -16.40
CA GLU A 4 -20.12 -1.76 -17.31
C GLU A 4 -19.44 -1.62 -18.67
N LEU A 5 -18.82 -2.69 -19.15
CA LEU A 5 -18.30 -2.78 -20.52
C LEU A 5 -18.96 -3.98 -21.19
N ASN A 6 -19.74 -3.74 -22.25
CA ASN A 6 -20.48 -4.79 -22.96
C ASN A 6 -21.42 -5.63 -22.08
N GLY A 7 -21.93 -5.07 -20.98
CA GLY A 7 -22.80 -5.78 -20.02
C GLY A 7 -22.05 -6.62 -18.98
N GLU A 8 -20.71 -6.54 -18.94
CA GLU A 8 -19.89 -7.13 -17.88
C GLU A 8 -19.47 -6.06 -16.87
N ASN A 9 -19.63 -6.38 -15.59
CA ASN A 9 -19.10 -5.62 -14.47
C ASN A 9 -17.57 -5.74 -14.43
N ILE A 10 -16.87 -4.61 -14.51
CA ILE A 10 -15.41 -4.56 -14.37
C ILE A 10 -15.02 -4.04 -12.98
N SER A 11 -14.39 -4.90 -12.18
CA SER A 11 -13.82 -4.60 -10.86
C SER A 11 -12.31 -4.86 -10.80
N TYR A 12 -11.70 -4.39 -9.71
CA TYR A 12 -10.40 -4.83 -9.24
C TYR A 12 -10.52 -5.28 -7.80
N ASP A 13 -9.93 -6.43 -7.49
CA ASP A 13 -9.93 -6.97 -6.14
C ASP A 13 -9.00 -6.14 -5.25
N TYR A 14 -9.64 -5.41 -4.33
CA TYR A 14 -9.00 -4.54 -3.35
C TYR A 14 -9.17 -5.05 -1.93
N GLU A 15 -9.70 -6.26 -1.71
CA GLU A 15 -10.09 -6.72 -0.37
C GLU A 15 -8.92 -6.64 0.63
N GLU A 16 -7.73 -7.07 0.21
CA GLU A 16 -6.51 -7.04 1.03
C GLU A 16 -6.06 -5.60 1.32
N LEU A 17 -5.85 -4.77 0.30
CA LEU A 17 -5.42 -3.38 0.47
C LEU A 17 -6.42 -2.53 1.27
N ILE A 18 -7.72 -2.77 1.10
CA ILE A 18 -8.76 -2.10 1.91
C ILE A 18 -8.65 -2.52 3.36
N ALA A 19 -8.43 -3.82 3.64
CA ALA A 19 -8.32 -4.33 4.99
C ALA A 19 -7.06 -3.80 5.70
N GLU A 20 -5.91 -3.81 5.02
CA GLU A 20 -4.65 -3.25 5.52
C GLU A 20 -4.81 -1.77 5.88
N LEU A 21 -5.27 -0.96 4.92
CA LEU A 21 -5.40 0.48 5.13
C LEU A 21 -6.42 0.83 6.23
N LYS A 22 -7.46 0.00 6.42
CA LYS A 22 -8.39 0.15 7.54
C LYS A 22 -7.77 -0.27 8.88
N SER A 23 -6.93 -1.31 8.90
CA SER A 23 -6.19 -1.72 10.11
C SER A 23 -5.28 -0.59 10.57
N ASP A 24 -4.53 0.02 9.66
CA ASP A 24 -3.62 1.12 9.96
C ASP A 24 -4.31 2.33 10.57
N ILE A 25 -5.53 2.64 10.09
CA ILE A 25 -6.37 3.70 10.66
C ILE A 25 -6.84 3.30 12.06
N ALA A 26 -7.26 2.06 12.26
CA ALA A 26 -7.72 1.56 13.56
C ALA A 26 -6.59 1.53 14.60
N GLU A 27 -5.36 1.24 14.18
CA GLU A 27 -4.15 1.27 15.00
C GLU A 27 -3.61 2.69 15.24
N GLY A 28 -4.16 3.70 14.53
CA GLY A 28 -3.77 5.10 14.69
C GLY A 28 -2.43 5.45 14.03
N LEU A 29 -1.94 4.61 13.11
CA LEU A 29 -0.73 4.87 12.33
C LEU A 29 -0.95 6.04 11.36
N ILE A 30 -2.16 6.15 10.84
CA ILE A 30 -2.64 7.18 9.93
C ILE A 30 -4.11 7.49 10.21
N ASP A 31 -4.60 8.61 9.68
CA ASP A 31 -6.03 8.96 9.71
C ASP A 31 -6.58 9.17 8.30
N THR A 32 -7.90 9.29 8.17
CA THR A 32 -8.55 9.48 6.86
C THR A 32 -8.12 10.76 6.12
N SER A 33 -7.59 11.75 6.85
CA SER A 33 -7.11 13.02 6.28
C SER A 33 -5.62 12.99 5.91
N SER A 34 -4.90 11.96 6.35
CA SER A 34 -3.48 11.78 6.10
C SER A 34 -3.22 11.65 4.61
N ILE A 35 -2.17 12.30 4.14
CA ILE A 35 -1.71 12.17 2.75
C ILE A 35 -0.70 11.02 2.72
N ILE A 36 -0.94 10.01 1.89
CA ILE A 36 -0.04 8.87 1.67
C ILE A 36 0.49 8.91 0.23
N ASN A 37 1.55 8.15 -0.03
CA ASN A 37 2.02 7.89 -1.39
C ASN A 37 1.38 6.59 -1.86
N ILE A 38 0.75 6.58 -3.04
CA ILE A 38 0.21 5.38 -3.66
C ILE A 38 1.06 4.97 -4.87
N VAL A 39 1.08 3.68 -5.15
CA VAL A 39 1.69 3.09 -6.34
C VAL A 39 0.59 2.56 -7.24
N ARG A 40 0.67 2.89 -8.53
CA ARG A 40 -0.25 2.38 -9.55
C ARG A 40 0.49 1.50 -10.53
N ARG A 41 -0.14 0.40 -10.97
CA ARG A 41 0.42 -0.45 -12.03
C ARG A 41 -0.62 -0.78 -13.10
N PRO A 42 -0.28 -0.70 -14.39
CA PRO A 42 -1.19 -1.06 -15.46
C PRO A 42 -1.68 -2.50 -15.32
N ASN A 43 -2.99 -2.70 -15.49
CA ASN A 43 -3.59 -4.03 -15.54
C ASN A 43 -4.27 -4.22 -16.91
N PRO A 44 -3.89 -5.24 -17.69
CA PRO A 44 -4.48 -5.48 -19.02
C PRO A 44 -6.00 -5.61 -19.04
N LYS A 45 -6.62 -6.08 -17.95
CA LYS A 45 -8.08 -6.20 -17.84
C LYS A 45 -8.77 -4.83 -17.72
N LEU A 46 -8.08 -3.85 -17.15
CA LEU A 46 -8.61 -2.52 -16.83
C LEU A 46 -8.26 -1.46 -17.89
N THR A 47 -7.37 -1.79 -18.84
CA THR A 47 -7.01 -0.90 -19.96
C THR A 47 -8.23 -0.43 -20.76
N ARG A 48 -9.26 -1.28 -20.89
CA ARG A 48 -10.48 -0.96 -21.66
C ARG A 48 -11.33 0.14 -21.02
N VAL A 49 -11.20 0.34 -19.71
CA VAL A 49 -11.90 1.38 -18.95
C VAL A 49 -10.97 2.51 -18.52
N ASN A 50 -9.76 2.55 -19.09
CA ASN A 50 -8.74 3.56 -18.82
C ASN A 50 -8.44 3.73 -17.32
N TYR A 51 -8.45 2.63 -16.58
CA TYR A 51 -8.18 2.62 -15.15
C TYR A 51 -6.86 1.91 -14.86
N THR A 52 -6.01 2.57 -14.06
CA THR A 52 -4.76 2.02 -13.56
C THR A 52 -4.90 1.81 -12.06
N PRO A 53 -5.02 0.55 -11.60
CA PRO A 53 -5.29 0.27 -10.19
C PRO A 53 -4.14 0.70 -9.30
N ILE A 54 -4.50 1.16 -8.10
CA ILE A 54 -3.61 1.21 -6.94
C ILE A 54 -3.19 -0.23 -6.62
N VAL A 55 -1.91 -0.44 -6.33
CA VAL A 55 -1.38 -1.77 -5.98
C VAL A 55 -0.58 -1.78 -4.68
N ASP A 56 -0.22 -0.61 -4.16
CA ASP A 56 0.53 -0.46 -2.93
C ASP A 56 0.42 0.98 -2.40
N TYR A 57 0.77 1.20 -1.14
CA TYR A 57 0.85 2.53 -0.54
C TYR A 57 1.95 2.62 0.52
N TYR A 58 2.44 3.83 0.75
CA TYR A 58 3.49 4.13 1.72
C TYR A 58 3.11 5.34 2.56
N TYR A 59 3.34 5.24 3.87
CA TYR A 59 3.17 6.37 4.77
C TYR A 59 4.20 7.48 4.47
N PRO A 60 3.91 8.74 4.84
CA PRO A 60 4.85 9.85 4.71
C PRO A 60 6.22 9.61 5.35
N ARG A 61 6.28 8.78 6.39
CA ARG A 61 7.49 8.48 7.17
C ARG A 61 8.11 7.12 6.85
N ALA A 62 7.57 6.39 5.89
CA ALA A 62 8.01 5.03 5.58
C ALA A 62 9.52 4.95 5.28
N LEU A 63 10.09 5.91 4.54
CA LEU A 63 11.52 5.91 4.26
C LEU A 63 12.36 6.04 5.54
N MET A 64 11.93 6.86 6.50
CA MET A 64 12.66 7.01 7.76
C MET A 64 12.72 5.68 8.50
N GLU A 65 11.57 5.02 8.69
CA GLU A 65 11.46 3.70 9.34
C GLU A 65 12.29 2.63 8.63
N LEU A 66 12.27 2.63 7.30
CA LEU A 66 13.02 1.66 6.50
C LEU A 66 14.54 1.89 6.51
N THR A 67 14.99 3.11 6.81
CA THR A 67 16.44 3.44 6.85
C THR A 67 17.01 3.47 8.26
N GLU A 68 16.17 3.54 9.28
CA GLU A 68 16.61 3.47 10.67
C GLU A 68 17.24 2.09 10.96
N PRO A 69 18.35 2.01 11.72
CA PRO A 69 18.90 0.73 12.17
C PRO A 69 17.89 -0.01 13.06
N LEU A 70 17.81 -1.34 12.97
CA LEU A 70 16.88 -2.13 13.78
C LEU A 70 17.11 -1.95 15.28
N GLU A 71 18.36 -1.71 15.71
CA GLU A 71 18.71 -1.45 17.11
C GLU A 71 18.08 -0.17 17.69
N VAL A 72 17.65 0.75 16.82
CA VAL A 72 16.93 1.97 17.23
C VAL A 72 15.43 1.68 17.42
N LEU A 73 14.90 0.74 16.64
CA LEU A 73 13.47 0.41 16.61
C LEU A 73 13.10 -0.70 17.58
N TYR A 74 14.01 -1.63 17.83
CA TYR A 74 13.79 -2.86 18.58
C TYR A 74 14.89 -3.10 19.60
N ASN A 75 14.53 -3.74 20.72
CA ASN A 75 15.49 -4.18 21.71
C ASN A 75 16.16 -5.49 21.26
N ARG A 76 17.45 -5.44 20.93
CA ARG A 76 18.20 -6.59 20.39
C ARG A 76 18.07 -7.87 21.23
N ASP A 77 18.00 -7.74 22.55
CA ASP A 77 17.95 -8.87 23.48
C ASP A 77 16.63 -9.65 23.44
N GLU A 78 15.58 -9.10 22.81
CA GLU A 78 14.27 -9.76 22.68
C GLU A 78 14.23 -10.78 21.53
N TYR A 79 15.28 -10.83 20.70
CA TYR A 79 15.32 -11.62 19.48
C TYR A 79 16.54 -12.54 19.44
N SER A 80 16.38 -13.73 18.87
CA SER A 80 17.52 -14.57 18.49
C SER A 80 18.33 -13.95 17.35
N GLN A 81 19.53 -14.48 17.06
CA GLN A 81 20.31 -14.03 15.90
C GLN A 81 19.60 -14.31 14.58
N GLU A 82 18.95 -15.46 14.45
CA GLU A 82 18.23 -15.84 13.24
C GLU A 82 17.02 -14.92 12.96
N GLU A 83 16.24 -14.60 13.99
CA GLU A 83 15.12 -13.64 13.87
C GLU A 83 15.62 -12.24 13.50
N TRP A 84 16.72 -11.79 14.12
CA TRP A 84 17.31 -10.48 13.83
C TRP A 84 17.80 -10.39 12.39
N ASP A 85 18.50 -11.41 11.91
CA ASP A 85 19.00 -11.46 10.54
C ASP A 85 17.84 -11.48 9.54
N SER A 86 16.76 -12.22 9.83
CA SER A 86 15.55 -12.24 9.01
C SER A 86 14.89 -10.86 8.94
N MET A 87 14.72 -10.18 10.08
CA MET A 87 14.15 -8.83 10.14
C MET A 87 14.98 -7.83 9.33
N GLU A 88 16.31 -7.92 9.39
CA GLU A 88 17.21 -7.02 8.67
C GLU A 88 17.14 -7.26 7.15
N GLU A 89 17.04 -8.52 6.73
CA GLU A 89 16.83 -8.86 5.32
C GLU A 89 15.46 -8.39 4.81
N GLU A 90 14.38 -8.58 5.58
CA GLU A 90 13.06 -8.05 5.24
C GLU A 90 13.07 -6.52 5.12
N ARG A 91 13.73 -5.83 6.05
CA ARG A 91 13.87 -4.36 6.00
C ARG A 91 14.59 -3.90 4.73
N LYS A 92 15.68 -4.58 4.35
CA LYS A 92 16.42 -4.28 3.11
C LYS A 92 15.55 -4.51 1.86
N GLN A 93 14.81 -5.61 1.81
CA GLN A 93 13.90 -5.91 0.69
C GLN A 93 12.80 -4.85 0.57
N ARG A 94 12.19 -4.46 1.68
CA ARG A 94 11.18 -3.38 1.70
C ARG A 94 11.78 -2.03 1.26
N LEU A 95 13.00 -1.71 1.69
CA LEU A 95 13.70 -0.49 1.26
C LEU A 95 14.03 -0.51 -0.24
N GLU A 96 14.46 -1.64 -0.79
CA GLU A 96 14.70 -1.80 -2.22
C GLU A 96 13.41 -1.60 -3.03
N GLN A 97 12.31 -2.22 -2.59
CA GLN A 97 11.00 -2.07 -3.22
C GLN A 97 10.50 -0.62 -3.13
N TYR A 98 10.64 0.02 -1.97
CA TYR A 98 10.34 1.45 -1.79
C TYR A 98 11.08 2.30 -2.82
N ARG A 99 12.40 2.10 -2.99
CA ARG A 99 13.22 2.89 -3.93
C ARG A 99 12.84 2.67 -5.38
N LYS A 100 12.35 1.47 -5.72
CA LYS A 100 11.84 1.16 -7.06
C LYS A 100 10.51 1.87 -7.33
N ASP A 101 9.63 1.95 -6.34
CA ASP A 101 8.31 2.55 -6.49
C ASP A 101 8.32 4.08 -6.29
N GLU A 102 9.25 4.63 -5.50
CA GLU A 102 9.38 6.06 -5.17
C GLU A 102 9.27 7.01 -6.38
N PRO A 103 9.86 6.73 -7.55
CA PRO A 103 9.72 7.58 -8.74
C PRO A 103 8.30 7.66 -9.31
N THR A 104 7.41 6.74 -8.93
CA THR A 104 6.04 6.60 -9.43
C THR A 104 4.98 7.02 -8.42
N PHE A 105 5.38 7.54 -7.25
CA PHE A 105 4.46 7.92 -6.20
C PHE A 105 3.49 9.01 -6.63
N GLU A 106 2.21 8.74 -6.41
CA GLU A 106 1.15 9.72 -6.45
C GLU A 106 0.70 10.02 -5.02
N LYS A 107 0.40 11.28 -4.71
CA LYS A 107 -0.08 11.66 -3.37
C LYS A 107 -1.60 11.70 -3.37
N ALA A 108 -2.21 11.05 -2.39
CA ALA A 108 -3.65 11.07 -2.19
C ALA A 108 -3.97 11.03 -0.69
N THR A 109 -5.16 11.50 -0.30
CA THR A 109 -5.63 11.30 1.07
C THR A 109 -6.09 9.86 1.24
N VAL A 110 -5.91 9.32 2.44
CA VAL A 110 -6.41 7.97 2.82
C VAL A 110 -7.89 7.82 2.47
N LEU A 111 -8.71 8.86 2.73
CA LEU A 111 -10.12 8.87 2.36
C LEU A 111 -10.33 8.72 0.84
N ALA A 112 -9.57 9.43 0.01
CA ALA A 112 -9.68 9.33 -1.44
C ALA A 112 -9.29 7.93 -1.94
N VAL A 113 -8.21 7.36 -1.38
CA VAL A 113 -7.71 6.02 -1.71
C VAL A 113 -8.75 4.96 -1.34
N LEU A 114 -9.27 4.96 -0.11
CA LEU A 114 -10.33 4.03 0.31
C LEU A 114 -11.59 4.17 -0.56
N THR A 115 -12.02 5.41 -0.83
CA THR A 115 -13.20 5.68 -1.65
C THR A 115 -13.03 5.11 -3.07
N GLU A 116 -11.85 5.30 -3.67
CA GLU A 116 -11.54 4.73 -4.99
C GLU A 116 -11.56 3.20 -4.96
N MET A 117 -10.85 2.59 -4.00
CA MET A 117 -10.77 1.14 -3.88
C MET A 117 -12.15 0.50 -3.64
N GLU A 118 -12.97 1.04 -2.73
CA GLU A 118 -14.31 0.54 -2.47
C GLU A 118 -15.24 0.66 -3.69
N GLN A 119 -15.11 1.73 -4.48
CA GLN A 119 -15.86 1.90 -5.72
C GLN A 119 -15.48 0.87 -6.79
N TRP A 120 -14.20 0.50 -6.88
CA TRP A 120 -13.71 -0.48 -7.85
C TRP A 120 -13.84 -1.92 -7.37
N ASN A 121 -13.89 -2.16 -6.05
CA ASN A 121 -14.08 -3.48 -5.46
C ASN A 121 -15.53 -3.97 -5.54
N SER A 122 -16.50 -3.05 -5.47
CA SER A 122 -17.93 -3.37 -5.39
C SER A 122 -18.61 -3.69 -6.72
N ILE A 123 -17.86 -3.79 -7.82
CA ILE A 123 -18.37 -4.09 -9.16
C ILE A 123 -18.29 -5.62 -9.37
N ILE A 124 -19.06 -6.39 -8.60
CA ILE A 124 -19.26 -7.84 -8.76
C ILE A 124 -20.65 -8.07 -9.33
#